data_AF-A0A2N7XX98-F1
#
_entry.id   AF-A0A2N7XX98-F1
#
_cell.length_a   1.000
_cell.length_b   1.000
_cell.length_c   1.000
_cell.angle_alpha   90.00
_cell.angle_beta   90.00
_cell.angle_gamma   90.00
#
_symmetry.space_group_name_H-M   'P 1'
#
loop_
_entity.id
_entity.type
_entity.pdbx_description
1 polymer ?
#
loop_
_entity_poly.entity_id
_entity_poly.type
_entity_poly.pdbx_seq_one_letter_code
_entity_poly.pdbx_strand_id
1 'polypeptide(L)'
;MGLLLILPLLVSGYLVCLKHPGHYCRLHRFEGQLLYLQVARLGWTCLVLSFVLTTLILCLSKQPLQLAGQTIPIDYSAYLGKLLIELDIATERNHGLWVFLLQVGLTAMIIPYCWARLFVRWRRRRLQLASEEELNQQLMLELLTGRPLRTLLRESIARGSQCMFTLNDRNVYVGVVSSICEPNESEGIDHAFSLIPTCSGYRDKDTLEIILDTEYPDASDAISIMLLQEAVVSATRFDPATWMSFQSRIRAKPQPIRSYRRESARRKKTPGACA
;
A
#
# COMPACT_ATOMS: atom_id res chain seq x y z
N MET A 1 -25.80 -18.00 -24.66
CA MET A 1 -24.75 -17.14 -25.26
C MET A 1 -24.19 -16.12 -24.27
N GLY A 2 -24.99 -15.23 -23.66
CA GLY A 2 -24.48 -14.21 -22.73
C GLY A 2 -23.71 -14.78 -21.51
N LEU A 3 -24.20 -15.88 -20.94
CA LEU A 3 -23.57 -16.52 -19.77
C LEU A 3 -22.14 -17.04 -20.04
N LEU A 4 -21.85 -17.45 -21.27
CA LEU A 4 -20.51 -17.89 -21.70
C LEU A 4 -19.51 -16.73 -21.82
N LEU A 5 -19.97 -15.49 -21.94
CA LEU A 5 -19.11 -14.30 -21.94
C LEU A 5 -18.94 -13.71 -20.54
N ILE A 6 -19.95 -13.87 -19.68
CA ILE A 6 -19.93 -13.41 -18.29
C ILE A 6 -18.82 -14.12 -17.50
N LEU A 7 -18.66 -15.44 -17.67
CA LEU A 7 -17.66 -16.19 -16.92
C LEU A 7 -16.21 -15.76 -17.25
N PRO A 8 -15.77 -15.68 -18.52
CA PRO A 8 -14.46 -15.14 -18.86
C PRO A 8 -14.27 -13.70 -18.40
N LEU A 9 -15.32 -12.88 -18.43
CA LEU A 9 -15.27 -11.49 -17.96
C LEU A 9 -14.98 -11.42 -16.46
N LEU A 10 -15.76 -12.10 -15.61
CA LEU A 10 -15.57 -12.03 -14.17
C LEU A 10 -14.26 -12.69 -13.73
N VAL A 11 -13.95 -13.86 -14.28
CA VAL A 11 -12.73 -14.60 -13.89
C VAL A 11 -11.48 -13.85 -14.31
N SER A 12 -11.43 -13.28 -15.53
CA SER A 12 -10.27 -12.48 -15.95
C SER A 12 -10.10 -11.22 -15.11
N GLY A 13 -11.19 -10.51 -14.79
CA GLY A 13 -11.15 -9.34 -13.91
C GLY A 13 -10.66 -9.67 -12.50
N TYR A 14 -11.11 -10.80 -11.94
CA TYR A 14 -10.68 -11.29 -10.64
C TYR A 14 -9.20 -11.68 -10.64
N LEU A 15 -8.74 -12.36 -11.69
CA LEU A 15 -7.31 -12.69 -11.87
C LEU A 15 -6.43 -11.44 -11.95
N VAL A 16 -6.89 -10.34 -12.56
CA VAL A 16 -6.16 -9.07 -12.56
C VAL A 16 -6.04 -8.53 -11.13
N CYS A 17 -7.11 -8.54 -10.34
CA CYS A 17 -7.08 -8.08 -8.96
C CYS A 17 -6.04 -8.84 -8.11
N LEU A 18 -5.94 -10.17 -8.29
CA LEU A 18 -5.01 -11.01 -7.54
C LEU A 18 -3.57 -10.93 -8.04
N LYS A 19 -3.36 -10.91 -9.37
CA LYS A 19 -2.01 -11.01 -9.94
C LYS A 19 -1.32 -9.67 -10.11
N HIS A 20 -2.07 -8.59 -10.29
CA HIS A 20 -1.46 -7.27 -10.49
C HIS A 20 -1.13 -6.63 -9.13
N PRO A 21 0.16 -6.47 -8.78
CA PRO A 21 0.56 -6.09 -7.42
C PRO A 21 -0.03 -4.75 -6.99
N GLY A 22 -0.09 -3.76 -7.89
CA GLY A 22 -0.68 -2.46 -7.55
C GLY A 22 -2.20 -2.49 -7.30
N HIS A 23 -2.92 -3.47 -7.86
CA HIS A 23 -4.36 -3.62 -7.63
C HIS A 23 -4.62 -4.44 -6.37
N TYR A 24 -3.85 -5.51 -6.18
CA TYR A 24 -3.87 -6.34 -4.97
C TYR A 24 -3.70 -5.48 -3.71
N CYS A 25 -2.70 -4.59 -3.70
CA CYS A 25 -2.41 -3.80 -2.51
C CYS A 25 -3.49 -2.74 -2.19
N ARG A 26 -4.35 -2.43 -3.17
CA ARG A 26 -5.50 -1.51 -3.01
C ARG A 26 -6.81 -2.25 -2.76
N LEU A 27 -6.80 -3.58 -2.74
CA LEU A 27 -8.00 -4.40 -2.67
C LEU A 27 -8.81 -4.12 -1.39
N HIS A 28 -8.13 -3.94 -0.25
CA HIS A 28 -8.73 -3.54 1.03
C HIS A 28 -9.60 -2.27 0.96
N ARG A 29 -9.41 -1.39 -0.04
CA ARG A 29 -10.24 -0.19 -0.19
C ARG A 29 -11.59 -0.48 -0.84
N PHE A 30 -11.73 -1.65 -1.46
CA PHE A 30 -12.92 -2.06 -2.19
C PHE A 30 -13.68 -3.08 -1.36
N GLU A 31 -14.60 -2.60 -0.51
CA GLU A 31 -15.48 -3.45 0.27
C GLU A 31 -16.78 -3.78 -0.50
N GLY A 32 -17.23 -5.04 -0.38
CA GLY A 32 -18.55 -5.50 -0.84
C GLY A 32 -18.87 -5.22 -2.31
N GLN A 33 -19.89 -4.39 -2.56
CA GLN A 33 -20.41 -4.11 -3.90
C GLN A 33 -19.39 -3.40 -4.81
N LEU A 34 -18.52 -2.57 -4.24
CA LEU A 34 -17.50 -1.84 -4.99
C LEU A 34 -16.48 -2.80 -5.61
N LEU A 35 -16.17 -3.91 -4.93
CA LEU A 35 -15.25 -4.94 -5.41
C LEU A 35 -15.79 -5.62 -6.67
N TYR A 36 -17.08 -5.99 -6.68
CA TYR A 36 -17.70 -6.59 -7.86
C TYR A 36 -17.69 -5.65 -9.08
N LEU A 37 -17.98 -4.37 -8.86
CA LEU A 37 -17.92 -3.36 -9.92
C LEU A 37 -16.49 -3.17 -10.45
N GLN A 38 -15.49 -3.20 -9.56
CA GLN A 38 -14.08 -3.11 -9.94
C GLN A 38 -13.62 -4.34 -10.75
N VAL A 39 -14.00 -5.54 -10.32
CA VAL A 39 -13.75 -6.79 -11.06
C VAL A 39 -14.41 -6.73 -12.43
N ALA A 40 -15.66 -6.30 -12.52
CA ALA A 40 -16.37 -6.16 -13.80
C ALA A 40 -15.68 -5.13 -14.73
N ARG A 41 -15.24 -3.99 -14.18
CA ARG A 41 -14.51 -2.96 -14.95
C ARG A 41 -13.19 -3.48 -15.50
N LEU A 42 -12.40 -4.20 -14.69
CA LEU A 42 -11.13 -4.80 -15.13
C LEU A 42 -11.37 -5.94 -16.12
N GLY A 43 -12.35 -6.80 -15.86
CA GLY A 43 -12.76 -7.88 -16.74
C GLY A 43 -13.21 -7.38 -18.11
N TRP A 44 -13.95 -6.28 -18.16
CA TRP A 44 -14.32 -5.62 -19.40
C TRP A 44 -13.10 -5.19 -20.23
N THR A 45 -12.08 -4.60 -19.59
CA THR A 45 -10.84 -4.23 -20.30
C THR A 45 -10.10 -5.44 -20.85
N CYS A 46 -10.06 -6.55 -20.11
CA CYS A 46 -9.48 -7.81 -20.59
C CYS A 46 -10.27 -8.41 -21.75
N LEU A 47 -11.60 -8.34 -21.73
CA LEU A 47 -12.47 -8.84 -22.79
C LEU A 47 -12.26 -8.04 -24.08
N VAL A 48 -12.26 -6.71 -24.01
CA VAL A 48 -12.02 -5.85 -25.18
C VAL A 48 -10.64 -6.15 -25.79
N LEU A 49 -9.60 -6.28 -24.97
CA LEU A 49 -8.26 -6.62 -25.43
C LEU A 49 -8.20 -8.02 -26.06
N SER A 50 -8.89 -8.99 -25.45
CA SER A 50 -9.04 -10.35 -25.97
C SER A 50 -9.72 -10.38 -27.34
N PHE A 51 -10.77 -9.57 -27.54
CA PHE A 51 -11.46 -9.46 -28.82
C PHE A 51 -10.51 -8.94 -29.91
N VAL A 52 -9.78 -7.85 -29.63
CA VAL A 52 -8.79 -7.29 -30.56
C VAL A 52 -7.69 -8.32 -30.87
N LEU A 53 -7.14 -8.97 -29.86
CA LEU A 53 -6.10 -9.98 -30.04
C LEU A 53 -6.59 -11.18 -30.85
N THR A 54 -7.80 -11.66 -30.58
CA THR A 54 -8.41 -12.79 -31.29
C THR A 54 -8.67 -12.46 -32.75
N THR A 55 -9.19 -11.26 -33.04
CA THR A 55 -9.36 -10.80 -34.44
C THR A 55 -8.04 -10.70 -35.18
N LEU A 56 -6.97 -10.22 -34.52
CA LEU A 56 -5.63 -10.13 -35.11
C LEU A 56 -5.05 -11.53 -35.40
N ILE A 57 -5.13 -12.46 -34.46
CA ILE A 57 -4.65 -13.85 -34.64
C ILE A 57 -5.41 -14.54 -35.78
N LEU A 58 -6.73 -14.37 -35.86
CA LEU A 58 -7.53 -14.94 -36.94
C LEU A 58 -7.20 -14.32 -38.30
N CYS A 59 -6.92 -13.01 -38.36
CA CYS A 59 -6.49 -12.35 -39.58
C CYS A 59 -5.14 -12.89 -40.05
N LEU A 60 -4.19 -13.06 -39.14
CA LEU A 60 -2.87 -13.64 -39.44
C LEU A 60 -2.95 -15.10 -39.89
N SER A 61 -3.82 -15.91 -39.28
CA SER A 61 -3.97 -17.32 -39.65
C SER A 61 -4.51 -17.54 -41.06
N LYS A 62 -5.34 -16.63 -41.56
CA LYS A 62 -5.89 -16.67 -42.93
C LYS A 62 -4.87 -16.29 -44.00
N GLN A 63 -3.69 -15.81 -43.62
CA GLN A 63 -2.63 -15.49 -44.57
C GLN A 63 -1.84 -16.77 -44.91
N PRO A 64 -1.73 -17.15 -46.20
CA PRO A 64 -0.93 -18.31 -46.58
C PRO A 64 0.56 -18.00 -46.37
N LEU A 65 1.21 -18.73 -45.46
CA LEU A 65 2.64 -18.59 -45.24
C LEU A 65 3.39 -19.35 -46.34
N GLN A 66 4.13 -18.64 -47.18
CA GLN A 66 5.02 -19.25 -48.17
C GLN A 66 6.38 -19.51 -47.51
N LEU A 67 6.60 -20.73 -47.04
CA LEU A 67 7.89 -21.17 -46.50
C LEU A 67 8.48 -22.20 -47.47
N ALA A 68 9.70 -21.93 -47.97
CA ALA A 68 10.44 -22.85 -48.85
C ALA A 68 9.67 -23.36 -50.09
N GLY A 69 8.89 -22.49 -50.74
CA GLY A 69 8.18 -22.83 -51.98
C GLY A 69 6.93 -23.71 -51.83
N GLN A 70 6.53 -24.05 -50.61
CA GLN A 70 5.26 -24.74 -50.33
C GLN A 70 4.30 -23.80 -49.59
N THR A 71 3.06 -23.72 -50.08
CA THR A 71 1.96 -23.01 -49.41
C THR A 71 1.34 -23.94 -48.38
N ILE A 72 1.73 -23.83 -47.12
CA ILE A 72 1.08 -24.57 -46.03
C ILE A 72 -0.12 -23.74 -45.54
N PRO A 73 -1.35 -24.22 -45.66
CA PRO A 73 -2.51 -23.53 -45.11
C PRO A 73 -2.47 -23.62 -43.57
N ILE A 74 -2.29 -22.47 -42.90
CA ILE A 74 -2.26 -22.35 -41.43
C ILE A 74 -3.67 -22.00 -40.90
N ASP A 75 -4.72 -22.44 -41.59
CA ASP A 75 -6.11 -22.15 -41.22
C ASP A 75 -6.57 -23.03 -40.04
N TYR A 76 -6.07 -22.72 -38.84
CA TYR A 76 -6.45 -23.42 -37.62
C TYR A 76 -7.96 -23.27 -37.32
N SER A 77 -8.56 -22.16 -37.76
CA SER A 77 -9.98 -21.88 -37.56
C SER A 77 -10.89 -22.90 -38.25
N ALA A 78 -10.50 -23.38 -39.44
CA ALA A 78 -11.24 -24.38 -40.18
C ALA A 78 -11.11 -25.78 -39.54
N TYR A 79 -9.93 -26.11 -39.02
CA TYR A 79 -9.69 -27.35 -38.29
C TYR A 79 -10.50 -27.42 -36.99
N LEU A 80 -10.42 -26.39 -36.15
CA LEU A 80 -11.22 -26.31 -34.92
C LEU A 80 -12.73 -26.27 -35.21
N GLY A 81 -13.14 -25.59 -36.29
CA GLY A 81 -14.53 -25.55 -36.71
C GLY A 81 -15.11 -26.93 -37.00
N LYS A 82 -14.35 -27.79 -37.71
CA LYS A 82 -14.75 -29.17 -37.99
C LYS A 82 -14.84 -30.02 -36.73
N LEU A 83 -13.86 -29.91 -35.84
CA LEU A 83 -13.86 -30.62 -34.56
C LEU A 83 -15.09 -30.25 -33.70
N LEU A 84 -15.47 -28.97 -33.68
CA LEU A 84 -16.66 -28.51 -32.96
C LEU A 84 -17.98 -29.03 -33.56
N ILE A 85 -18.03 -29.26 -34.88
CA ILE A 85 -19.18 -29.86 -35.55
C ILE A 85 -19.25 -31.36 -35.22
N GLU A 86 -18.11 -32.07 -35.23
CA GLU A 86 -18.03 -33.49 -34.86
C GLU A 86 -18.47 -33.75 -33.40
N LEU A 87 -18.24 -32.79 -32.51
CA LEU A 87 -18.67 -32.86 -31.11
C LEU A 87 -20.15 -32.44 -30.89
N ASP A 88 -20.89 -32.12 -31.95
CA ASP A 88 -22.28 -31.62 -31.92
C ASP A 88 -22.47 -30.35 -31.06
N ILE A 89 -21.40 -29.59 -30.84
CA ILE A 89 -21.41 -28.33 -30.09
C ILE A 89 -21.78 -27.15 -31.02
N ALA A 90 -21.39 -27.23 -32.29
CA ALA A 90 -21.60 -26.17 -33.28
C ALA A 90 -22.33 -26.65 -34.53
N THR A 91 -23.27 -25.84 -35.00
CA THR A 91 -23.93 -26.02 -36.30
C THR A 91 -23.02 -25.56 -37.45
N GLU A 92 -23.15 -26.15 -38.63
CA GLU A 92 -22.37 -25.76 -39.83
C GLU A 92 -22.44 -24.27 -40.17
N ARG A 93 -23.54 -23.57 -39.86
CA ARG A 93 -23.67 -22.13 -40.09
C ARG A 93 -22.91 -21.26 -39.07
N ASN A 94 -22.66 -21.78 -37.87
CA ASN A 94 -22.17 -20.99 -36.73
C ASN A 94 -20.77 -21.41 -36.24
N HIS A 95 -20.13 -22.41 -36.85
CA HIS A 95 -18.83 -22.94 -36.41
C HIS A 95 -17.76 -21.85 -36.24
N GLY A 96 -17.69 -20.88 -37.14
CA GLY A 96 -16.73 -19.77 -37.04
C GLY A 96 -16.94 -18.86 -35.82
N LEU A 97 -18.20 -18.61 -35.43
CA LEU A 97 -18.52 -17.83 -34.23
C LEU A 97 -18.16 -18.57 -32.95
N TRP A 98 -18.35 -19.89 -32.92
CA TRP A 98 -17.97 -20.70 -31.76
C TRP A 98 -16.46 -20.77 -31.56
N VAL A 99 -15.69 -20.96 -32.63
CA VAL A 99 -14.22 -20.91 -32.57
C VAL A 99 -13.75 -19.53 -32.09
N PHE A 100 -14.36 -18.46 -32.59
CA PHE A 100 -14.07 -17.10 -32.14
C PHE A 100 -14.34 -16.92 -30.64
N LEU A 101 -15.51 -17.33 -30.16
CA LEU A 101 -15.89 -17.21 -28.75
C LEU A 101 -14.97 -18.03 -27.82
N LEU A 102 -14.64 -19.26 -28.22
CA LEU A 102 -13.72 -20.12 -27.48
C LEU A 102 -12.35 -19.45 -27.35
N GLN A 103 -11.82 -18.92 -28.46
CA GLN A 103 -10.54 -18.23 -28.47
C GLN A 103 -10.54 -16.95 -27.63
N VAL A 104 -11.62 -16.16 -27.69
CA VAL A 104 -11.79 -14.98 -26.82
C VAL A 104 -11.77 -15.39 -25.35
N GLY A 105 -12.45 -16.48 -24.97
CA GLY A 105 -12.44 -17.01 -23.60
C GLY A 105 -11.04 -17.41 -23.13
N LEU A 106 -10.30 -18.17 -23.95
CA LEU A 106 -8.94 -18.59 -23.62
C LEU A 106 -7.96 -17.42 -23.52
N THR A 107 -7.98 -16.51 -24.49
CA THR A 107 -7.08 -15.35 -24.49
C THR A 107 -7.40 -14.37 -23.36
N ALA A 108 -8.67 -14.20 -22.99
CA ALA A 108 -9.09 -13.40 -21.84
C ALA A 108 -8.51 -13.92 -20.52
N MET A 109 -8.30 -15.23 -20.37
CA MET A 109 -7.67 -15.83 -19.18
C MET A 109 -6.16 -15.62 -19.14
N ILE A 110 -5.49 -15.54 -20.30
CA ILE A 110 -4.04 -15.38 -20.42
C ILE A 110 -3.62 -13.92 -20.19
N ILE A 111 -4.42 -12.97 -20.67
CA ILE A 111 -4.15 -11.52 -20.60
C ILE A 111 -3.77 -11.04 -19.18
N PRO A 112 -4.49 -11.40 -18.10
CA PRO A 112 -4.14 -10.97 -16.74
C PRO A 112 -2.71 -11.31 -16.33
N TYR A 113 -2.21 -12.50 -16.70
CA TYR A 113 -0.84 -12.93 -16.39
C TYR A 113 0.18 -12.12 -17.18
N CYS A 114 -0.07 -11.90 -18.48
CA CYS A 114 0.77 -11.06 -19.31
C CYS A 114 0.80 -9.62 -18.80
N TRP A 115 -0.36 -9.07 -18.44
CA TRP A 115 -0.48 -7.72 -17.91
C TRP A 115 0.30 -7.56 -16.60
N ALA A 116 0.13 -8.47 -15.63
CA ALA A 116 0.87 -8.44 -14.38
C ALA A 116 2.40 -8.50 -14.59
N ARG A 117 2.87 -9.41 -15.44
CA ARG A 117 4.31 -9.53 -15.77
C ARG A 117 4.86 -8.29 -16.48
N LEU A 118 4.11 -7.75 -17.44
CA LEU A 118 4.51 -6.53 -18.15
C LEU A 118 4.57 -5.34 -17.20
N PHE A 119 3.62 -5.22 -16.27
CA PHE A 119 3.61 -4.16 -15.26
C PHE A 119 4.84 -4.23 -14.36
N VAL A 120 5.14 -5.41 -13.79
CA VAL A 120 6.32 -5.62 -12.94
C VAL A 120 7.60 -5.31 -13.71
N ARG A 121 7.74 -5.83 -14.93
CA ARG A 121 8.93 -5.61 -15.78
C ARG A 121 9.10 -4.14 -16.17
N TRP A 122 8.00 -3.44 -16.50
CA TRP A 122 8.02 -2.03 -16.83
C TRP A 122 8.38 -1.15 -15.63
N ARG A 123 7.74 -1.37 -14.47
CA ARG A 123 8.05 -0.64 -13.23
C ARG A 123 9.48 -0.87 -12.78
N ARG A 124 9.95 -2.13 -12.80
CA ARG A 124 11.34 -2.47 -12.45
C ARG A 124 12.35 -1.75 -13.33
N ARG A 125 12.13 -1.74 -14.65
CA ARG A 125 13.00 -1.00 -15.58
C ARG A 125 12.98 0.51 -15.33
N ARG A 126 11.80 1.07 -15.04
CA ARG A 126 11.65 2.50 -14.78
C ARG A 126 12.32 2.95 -13.48
N LEU A 127 12.28 2.10 -12.45
CA LEU A 127 12.81 2.40 -11.11
C LEU A 127 14.22 1.84 -10.89
N GLN A 128 14.79 1.11 -11.86
CA GLN A 128 16.13 0.50 -11.80
C GLN A 128 16.34 -0.43 -10.60
N LEU A 129 15.28 -1.12 -10.15
CA LEU A 129 15.31 -2.00 -8.98
C LEU A 129 15.90 -3.38 -9.31
N ALA A 130 16.70 -3.92 -8.40
CA ALA A 130 17.40 -5.19 -8.57
C ALA A 130 16.50 -6.38 -8.16
N SER A 131 15.73 -6.24 -7.08
CA SER A 131 14.90 -7.32 -6.51
C SER A 131 13.39 -7.07 -6.65
N GLU A 132 12.59 -8.14 -6.61
CA GLU A 132 11.12 -8.05 -6.52
C GLU A 132 10.68 -7.55 -5.14
N GLU A 133 11.44 -7.84 -4.09
CA GLU A 133 11.19 -7.38 -2.72
C GLU A 133 11.28 -5.86 -2.62
N GLU A 134 12.30 -5.25 -3.24
CA GLU A 134 12.45 -3.80 -3.29
C GLU A 134 11.28 -3.12 -4.00
N LEU A 135 10.76 -3.75 -5.07
CA LEU A 135 9.58 -3.25 -5.78
C LEU A 135 8.35 -3.31 -4.87
N ASN A 136 8.14 -4.42 -4.15
CA ASN A 136 7.03 -4.55 -3.22
C ASN A 136 7.12 -3.52 -2.09
N GLN A 137 8.30 -3.34 -1.49
CA GLN A 137 8.54 -2.30 -0.48
C GLN A 137 8.24 -0.90 -1.01
N GLN A 138 8.68 -0.59 -2.23
CA GLN A 138 8.42 0.72 -2.83
C GLN A 138 6.92 0.92 -3.12
N LEU A 139 6.22 -0.11 -3.59
CA LEU A 139 4.77 -0.07 -3.78
C LEU A 139 4.02 0.12 -2.46
N MET A 140 4.46 -0.56 -1.39
CA MET A 140 3.94 -0.37 -0.03
C MET A 140 4.14 1.08 0.43
N LEU A 141 5.35 1.63 0.26
CA LEU A 141 5.64 3.02 0.61
C LEU A 141 4.77 4.01 -0.19
N GLU A 142 4.56 3.79 -1.50
CA GLU A 142 3.66 4.59 -2.34
C GLU A 142 2.22 4.60 -1.79
N LEU A 143 1.76 3.53 -1.15
CA LEU A 143 0.39 3.44 -0.62
C LEU A 143 0.20 4.15 0.72
N LEU A 144 1.28 4.43 1.43
CA LEU A 144 1.28 5.20 2.68
C LEU A 144 1.09 6.71 2.46
N THR A 145 1.01 7.18 1.22
CA THR A 145 0.76 8.60 0.95
C THR A 145 -0.68 8.99 1.34
N GLY A 146 -0.86 10.11 2.04
CA GLY A 146 -2.15 10.78 2.22
C GLY A 146 -2.52 11.06 3.67
N ARG A 147 -2.53 10.04 4.55
CA ARG A 147 -2.87 10.22 5.98
C ARG A 147 -1.64 10.66 6.79
N PRO A 148 -1.80 11.51 7.85
CA PRO A 148 -0.67 11.99 8.65
C PRO A 148 0.16 10.86 9.28
N LEU A 149 -0.50 9.87 9.91
CA LEU A 149 0.18 8.72 10.50
C LEU A 149 0.97 7.93 9.46
N ARG A 150 0.37 7.63 8.31
CA ARG A 150 1.05 6.89 7.24
C ARG A 150 2.25 7.66 6.67
N THR A 151 2.16 8.99 6.63
CA THR A 151 3.28 9.85 6.23
C THR A 151 4.42 9.75 7.23
N LEU A 152 4.13 9.77 8.52
CA LEU A 152 5.10 9.56 9.60
C LEU A 152 5.74 8.16 9.53
N LEU A 153 4.94 7.10 9.33
CA LEU A 153 5.46 5.74 9.15
C LEU A 153 6.37 5.64 7.91
N ARG A 154 5.96 6.25 6.79
CA ARG A 154 6.76 6.31 5.56
C ARG A 154 8.08 7.03 5.77
N GLU A 155 8.08 8.16 6.48
CA GLU A 155 9.30 8.89 6.81
C GLU A 155 10.23 8.06 7.70
N SER A 156 9.68 7.37 8.70
CA SER A 156 10.45 6.47 9.55
C SER A 156 11.12 5.36 8.77
N ILE A 157 10.43 4.70 7.85
CA ILE A 157 10.99 3.60 7.05
C ILE A 157 11.99 4.13 6.02
N ALA A 158 11.66 5.22 5.33
CA ALA A 158 12.50 5.73 4.25
C ALA A 158 13.74 6.48 4.74
N ARG A 159 13.69 7.11 5.91
CA ARG A 159 14.77 7.96 6.45
C ARG A 159 15.37 7.47 7.75
N GLY A 160 14.83 6.41 8.36
CA GLY A 160 15.24 5.95 9.68
C GLY A 160 14.89 6.93 10.81
N SER A 161 13.89 7.82 10.62
CA SER A 161 13.55 8.82 11.64
C SER A 161 12.84 8.17 12.83
N GLN A 162 13.31 8.47 14.05
CA GLN A 162 12.66 7.98 15.26
C GLN A 162 11.25 8.56 15.43
N CYS A 163 10.34 7.70 15.87
CA CYS A 163 8.95 8.02 16.10
C CYS A 163 8.55 7.55 17.50
N MET A 164 7.71 8.33 18.16
CA MET A 164 7.11 8.02 19.45
C MET A 164 5.64 7.68 19.26
N PHE A 165 5.24 6.53 19.75
CA PHE A 165 3.87 6.01 19.71
C PHE A 165 3.35 5.88 21.14
N THR A 166 2.19 6.48 21.41
CA THR A 166 1.46 6.28 22.66
C THR A 166 0.28 5.35 22.38
N LEU A 167 0.20 4.27 23.14
CA LEU A 167 -0.84 3.25 23.01
C LEU A 167 -2.02 3.52 23.96
N ASN A 168 -3.12 2.81 23.73
CA ASN A 168 -4.36 2.90 24.51
C ASN A 168 -4.22 2.39 25.97
N ASP A 169 -3.30 1.48 26.20
CA ASP A 169 -2.91 0.95 27.52
C ASP A 169 -1.94 1.87 28.29
N ARG A 170 -1.64 3.05 27.71
CA ARG A 170 -0.68 4.06 28.21
C ARG A 170 0.78 3.69 28.07
N ASN A 171 1.11 2.57 27.44
CA ASN A 171 2.49 2.27 27.09
C ASN A 171 2.96 3.24 26.00
N VAL A 172 4.23 3.62 26.09
CA VAL A 172 4.89 4.52 25.14
C VAL A 172 6.10 3.80 24.59
N TYR A 173 6.17 3.72 23.26
CA TYR A 173 7.31 3.16 22.55
C TYR A 173 7.94 4.21 21.66
N VAL A 174 9.27 4.29 21.69
CA VAL A 174 10.06 5.16 20.85
C VAL A 174 11.02 4.30 20.05
N GLY A 175 11.05 4.49 18.73
CA GLY A 175 11.92 3.68 17.88
C GLY A 175 11.81 4.01 16.41
N VAL A 176 12.44 3.19 15.58
CA VAL A 176 12.39 3.29 14.12
C VAL A 176 11.48 2.19 13.58
N VAL A 177 10.51 2.57 12.76
CA VAL A 177 9.65 1.63 12.05
C VAL A 177 10.48 0.90 11.00
N SER A 178 10.55 -0.43 11.13
CA SER A 178 11.30 -1.30 10.24
C SER A 178 10.48 -1.70 9.01
N SER A 179 9.26 -2.17 9.24
CA SER A 179 8.38 -2.66 8.17
C SER A 179 6.92 -2.47 8.54
N ILE A 180 6.06 -2.62 7.55
CA ILE A 180 4.61 -2.54 7.66
C ILE A 180 4.02 -3.85 7.15
N CYS A 181 2.85 -4.22 7.68
CA CYS A 181 2.18 -5.45 7.29
C CYS A 181 1.76 -5.43 5.81
N GLU A 182 1.78 -6.60 5.18
CA GLU A 182 1.22 -6.76 3.84
C GLU A 182 -0.31 -6.61 3.89
N PRO A 183 -0.91 -5.98 2.87
CA PRO A 183 -2.36 -5.85 2.83
C PRO A 183 -2.98 -7.23 2.61
N ASN A 184 -4.09 -7.49 3.30
CA ASN A 184 -4.96 -8.62 3.03
C ASN A 184 -6.27 -8.13 2.39
N GLU A 185 -7.20 -9.05 2.11
CA GLU A 185 -8.47 -8.70 1.45
C GLU A 185 -9.37 -7.80 2.29
N SER A 186 -9.24 -7.88 3.62
CA SER A 186 -10.10 -7.21 4.60
C SER A 186 -9.45 -5.96 5.22
N GLU A 187 -8.13 -5.97 5.37
CA GLU A 187 -7.36 -4.99 6.13
C GLU A 187 -6.31 -4.34 5.24
N GLY A 188 -6.19 -3.01 5.41
CA GLY A 188 -5.19 -2.23 4.71
C GLY A 188 -3.77 -2.45 5.22
N ILE A 189 -2.82 -1.95 4.46
CA ILE A 189 -1.38 -2.01 4.81
C ILE A 189 -1.09 -1.42 6.19
N ASP A 190 -1.86 -0.44 6.65
CA ASP A 190 -1.58 0.28 7.89
C ASP A 190 -2.09 -0.42 9.16
N HIS A 191 -2.78 -1.57 9.06
CA HIS A 191 -3.34 -2.26 10.22
C HIS A 191 -2.30 -2.56 11.30
N ALA A 192 -1.09 -2.98 10.91
CA ALA A 192 0.00 -3.24 11.83
C ALA A 192 1.36 -2.86 11.24
N PHE A 193 2.30 -2.52 12.11
CA PHE A 193 3.66 -2.18 11.73
C PHE A 193 4.68 -2.68 12.77
N SER A 194 5.88 -2.96 12.29
CA SER A 194 7.00 -3.43 13.11
C SER A 194 7.88 -2.25 13.51
N LEU A 195 8.08 -2.08 14.80
CA LEU A 195 8.92 -1.06 15.41
C LEU A 195 10.17 -1.72 15.98
N ILE A 196 11.34 -1.16 15.69
CA ILE A 196 12.57 -1.44 16.41
C ILE A 196 12.67 -0.39 17.53
N PRO A 197 12.36 -0.76 18.79
CA PRO A 197 12.34 0.20 19.87
C PRO A 197 13.77 0.57 20.29
N THR A 198 13.97 1.84 20.59
CA THR A 198 15.19 2.37 21.23
C THR A 198 14.93 2.59 22.71
N CYS A 199 13.74 3.07 23.08
CA CYS A 199 13.31 3.17 24.47
C CYS A 199 11.79 2.98 24.59
N SER A 200 11.35 2.58 25.78
CA SER A 200 9.94 2.50 26.15
C SER A 200 9.69 3.05 27.54
N GLY A 201 8.41 3.20 27.84
CA GLY A 201 7.92 3.49 29.18
C GLY A 201 6.41 3.65 29.14
N TYR A 202 5.88 4.57 29.93
CA TYR A 202 4.44 4.73 30.09
C TYR A 202 4.04 6.17 30.32
N ARG A 203 2.75 6.45 30.13
CA ARG A 203 2.12 7.70 30.47
C ARG A 203 1.48 7.59 31.84
N ASP A 204 1.91 8.45 32.77
CA ASP A 204 1.37 8.46 34.12
C ASP A 204 -0.14 8.75 34.12
N LYS A 205 -0.88 8.09 35.02
CA LYS A 205 -2.34 8.16 35.08
C LYS A 205 -2.82 9.54 35.48
N ASP A 206 -2.16 10.14 36.46
CA ASP A 206 -2.66 11.30 37.18
C ASP A 206 -2.07 12.59 36.60
N THR A 207 -0.78 12.58 36.27
CA THR A 207 -0.08 13.75 35.68
C THR A 207 -0.15 13.78 34.16
N LEU A 208 -0.45 12.64 33.51
CA LEU A 208 -0.39 12.47 32.06
C LEU A 208 1.00 12.76 31.46
N GLU A 209 2.06 12.76 32.27
CA GLU A 209 3.45 12.91 31.84
C GLU A 209 3.98 11.59 31.25
N ILE A 210 4.89 11.71 30.28
CA ILE A 210 5.54 10.56 29.65
C ILE A 210 6.82 10.26 30.41
N ILE A 211 6.92 9.04 30.95
CA ILE A 211 8.07 8.54 31.68
C ILE A 211 8.69 7.43 30.82
N LEU A 212 9.95 7.63 30.40
CA LEU A 212 10.74 6.62 29.69
C LEU A 212 11.71 5.99 30.68
N ASP A 213 11.59 4.69 30.92
CA ASP A 213 12.33 3.96 31.96
C ASP A 213 13.18 2.82 31.40
N THR A 214 12.85 2.34 30.20
CA THR A 214 13.46 1.17 29.59
C THR A 214 14.22 1.58 28.35
N GLU A 215 15.52 1.28 28.31
CA GLU A 215 16.38 1.46 27.14
C GLU A 215 16.67 0.10 26.51
N TYR A 216 16.47 0.01 25.19
CA TYR A 216 16.77 -1.18 24.42
C TYR A 216 18.19 -1.08 23.85
N PRO A 217 18.95 -2.18 23.82
CA PRO A 217 20.29 -2.17 23.25
C PRO A 217 20.27 -2.01 21.72
N ASP A 218 21.18 -1.20 21.18
CA ASP A 218 21.36 -0.96 19.73
C ASP A 218 21.92 -2.17 18.94
N ALA A 219 21.94 -3.37 19.54
CA ALA A 219 22.66 -4.53 19.02
C ALA A 219 21.97 -5.18 17.80
N SER A 220 22.76 -5.92 17.01
CA SER A 220 22.37 -6.59 15.74
C SER A 220 21.16 -7.54 15.84
N ASP A 221 20.76 -7.94 17.04
CA ASP A 221 19.55 -8.71 17.35
C ASP A 221 18.44 -7.80 17.89
N ALA A 222 18.23 -6.67 17.23
CA ALA A 222 17.24 -5.69 17.66
C ALA A 222 15.84 -6.32 17.66
N ILE A 223 15.24 -6.42 18.85
CA ILE A 223 13.92 -7.02 19.04
C ILE A 223 12.89 -6.15 18.31
N SER A 224 12.35 -6.65 17.20
CA SER A 224 11.23 -6.00 16.53
C SER A 224 9.94 -6.28 17.28
N ILE A 225 9.23 -5.25 17.71
CA ILE A 225 7.89 -5.37 18.27
C ILE A 225 6.85 -5.01 17.21
N MET A 226 5.75 -5.76 17.15
CA MET A 226 4.65 -5.49 16.25
C MET A 226 3.57 -4.68 16.99
N LEU A 227 3.18 -3.55 16.42
CA LEU A 227 2.16 -2.65 16.96
C LEU A 227 0.95 -2.60 16.02
N LEU A 228 -0.24 -2.69 16.61
CA LEU A 228 -1.52 -2.49 15.91
C LEU A 228 -1.83 -1.00 15.81
N GLN A 229 -2.23 -0.53 14.63
CA GLN A 229 -2.59 0.88 14.43
C GLN A 229 -3.78 1.31 15.29
N GLU A 230 -4.77 0.43 15.48
CA GLU A 230 -5.93 0.70 16.33
C GLU A 230 -5.58 0.91 17.81
N ALA A 231 -4.46 0.34 18.27
CA ALA A 231 -3.98 0.54 19.62
C ALA A 231 -3.25 1.90 19.79
N VAL A 232 -2.82 2.54 18.68
CA VAL A 232 -2.09 3.81 18.72
C VAL A 232 -3.06 4.98 18.90
N VAL A 233 -2.95 5.66 20.03
CA VAL A 233 -3.72 6.87 20.35
C VAL A 233 -3.10 8.11 19.71
N SER A 234 -1.77 8.23 19.77
CA SER A 234 -1.05 9.35 19.17
C SER A 234 0.34 8.93 18.71
N ALA A 235 0.78 9.50 17.58
CA ALA A 235 2.12 9.31 17.04
C ALA A 235 2.76 10.65 16.72
N THR A 236 4.03 10.79 17.05
CA THR A 236 4.83 12.00 16.78
C THR A 236 6.25 11.64 16.39
N ARG A 237 6.91 12.51 15.63
CA ARG A 237 8.35 12.36 15.39
C ARG A 237 9.09 12.59 16.71
N PHE A 238 10.00 11.69 17.04
CA PHE A 238 10.83 11.80 18.22
C PHE A 238 12.20 12.36 17.84
N ASP A 239 12.61 13.39 18.57
CA ASP A 239 13.96 13.93 18.49
C ASP A 239 14.60 13.88 19.89
N PRO A 240 15.62 13.04 20.09
CA PRO A 240 16.29 12.90 21.38
C PRO A 240 16.82 14.22 21.93
N ALA A 241 17.33 15.10 21.06
CA ALA A 241 17.89 16.39 21.47
C ALA A 241 16.80 17.31 22.04
N THR A 242 15.67 17.41 21.34
CA THR A 242 14.51 18.17 21.81
C THR A 242 13.98 17.60 23.13
N TRP A 243 13.89 16.27 23.26
CA TRP A 243 13.43 15.60 24.49
C TRP A 243 14.32 15.93 25.70
N MET A 244 15.64 15.79 25.55
CA MET A 244 16.60 16.10 26.64
C MET A 244 16.54 17.57 27.05
N SER A 245 16.32 18.48 26.08
CA SER A 245 16.15 19.91 26.37
C SER A 245 14.88 20.20 27.19
N PHE A 246 13.80 19.47 26.94
CA PHE A 246 12.55 19.61 27.69
C PHE A 246 12.69 19.06 29.12
N GLN A 247 13.31 17.89 29.27
CA GLN A 247 13.58 17.28 30.56
C GLN A 247 14.49 18.14 31.45
N SER A 248 15.52 18.79 30.88
CA SER A 248 16.39 19.69 31.65
C SER A 248 15.64 20.93 32.16
N ARG A 249 14.67 21.47 31.39
CA ARG A 249 13.82 22.58 31.82
C ARG A 249 12.87 22.19 32.94
N ILE A 250 12.30 20.99 32.91
CA ILE A 250 11.44 20.49 34.00
C ILE A 250 12.25 20.33 35.29
N ARG A 251 13.46 19.76 35.19
CA ARG A 251 14.36 19.58 36.34
C ARG A 251 14.86 20.91 36.89
N ALA A 252 15.05 21.91 36.03
CA ALA A 252 15.33 23.28 36.42
C ALA A 252 14.06 23.97 36.94
N LYS A 253 13.66 23.68 38.19
CA LYS A 253 12.56 24.37 38.89
C LYS A 253 12.61 25.90 38.66
N PRO A 254 11.46 26.58 38.48
CA PRO A 254 11.44 28.03 38.44
C PRO A 254 11.97 28.57 39.77
N GLN A 255 13.03 29.39 39.72
CA GLN A 255 13.41 30.16 40.90
C GLN A 255 12.19 30.97 41.33
N PRO A 256 11.85 30.99 42.63
CA PRO A 256 10.72 31.79 43.09
C PRO A 256 10.99 33.22 42.66
N ILE A 257 10.06 33.81 41.90
CA ILE A 257 10.07 35.23 41.59
C ILE A 257 10.24 35.92 42.94
N ARG A 258 11.42 36.50 43.18
CA ARG A 258 11.67 37.35 44.33
C ARG A 258 10.61 38.42 44.24
N SER A 259 9.56 38.29 45.07
CA SER A 259 8.58 39.32 45.25
C SER A 259 9.37 40.55 45.64
N TYR A 260 9.42 41.53 44.73
CA TYR A 260 9.97 42.83 45.04
C TYR A 260 9.12 43.37 46.17
N ARG A 261 9.63 43.23 47.40
CA ARG A 261 9.12 43.90 48.59
C ARG A 261 9.24 45.38 48.25
N ARG A 262 8.13 46.00 47.86
CA ARG A 262 8.03 47.46 47.73
C ARG A 262 8.44 48.02 49.09
N GLU A 263 9.69 48.47 49.20
CA GLU A 263 10.08 49.34 50.29
C GLU A 263 9.17 50.56 50.22
N SER A 264 8.40 50.75 51.29
CA SER A 264 7.57 51.92 51.47
C SER A 264 8.48 53.15 51.41
N ALA A 265 8.19 54.03 50.45
CA ALA A 265 8.88 55.29 50.30
C ALA A 265 8.76 56.10 51.61
N ARG A 266 9.86 56.12 52.35
CA ARG A 266 10.08 56.94 53.54
C ARG A 266 9.93 58.41 53.12
N ARG A 267 8.80 59.05 53.47
CA ARG A 267 8.63 60.51 53.34
C ARG A 267 9.75 61.22 54.09
N LYS A 268 10.69 61.83 53.36
CA LYS A 268 11.65 62.81 53.89
C LYS A 268 11.13 64.21 53.60
N LYS A 269 10.80 64.89 54.70
CA LYS A 269 10.74 66.34 55.00
C LYS A 269 10.80 67.36 53.85
N THR A 270 9.84 68.28 53.84
CA THR A 270 10.05 69.68 53.43
C THR A 270 10.26 70.56 54.67
N PRO A 271 11.31 71.40 54.73
CA PRO A 271 11.40 72.53 55.65
C PRO A 271 10.62 73.73 55.07
N GLY A 272 10.14 74.60 55.96
CA GLY A 272 9.07 75.57 55.67
C GLY A 272 9.48 76.88 55.00
N ALA A 273 8.49 77.77 54.84
CA ALA A 273 8.62 79.23 54.94
C ALA A 273 7.26 79.93 54.76
N CYS A 274 6.94 80.82 55.71
CA CYS A 274 6.24 82.11 55.63
C CYS A 274 4.93 82.26 54.84
N ALA A 275 3.83 82.51 55.55
CA ALA A 275 3.17 83.83 55.68
C ALA A 275 2.13 83.77 56.82
#